data_AF-A0AAV6FTH0-F1
#
_entry.id   AF-A0AAV6FTH0-F1
#
_cell.length_a   1.000
_cell.length_b   1.000
_cell.length_c   1.000
_cell.angle_alpha   90.00
_cell.angle_beta   90.00
_cell.angle_gamma   90.00
#
_symmetry.space_group_name_H-M   'P 1'
#
loop_
_entity.id
_entity.type
_entity.pdbx_description
1 polymer ?
#
loop_
_entity_poly.entity_id
_entity_poly.type
_entity_poly.pdbx_seq_one_letter_code
_entity_poly.pdbx_strand_id
1 'polypeptide(L)'
;METISLPAVPLFILSCFSVAQVLADSLTAPVNVTIRELKANSGVVTWDIPEGDPVIGFAITQQKKDVRMLRFIQEVNTTTRSCALWDLEEETDYIVHVQSIGTNGPSPLSQPLLFRTPAEAETPTSKDEVTMEEVGQANQLRAGEIIIIVVVLIMWAGVIALFCRQYDIIKDNEPNNNKDKAKTSSECSTPEHPSGGLLRSKV
;
A
#
# COMPACT_ATOMS: atom_id res chain seq x y z
N MET A 1 14.64 5.53 76.28
CA MET A 1 14.16 5.84 74.92
C MET A 1 15.41 5.85 74.05
N GLU A 2 15.78 4.68 73.51
CA GLU A 2 16.98 4.51 72.71
C GLU A 2 16.63 4.83 71.24
N THR A 3 17.06 5.98 70.74
CA THR A 3 16.95 6.31 69.32
C THR A 3 18.02 5.55 68.55
N ILE A 4 17.60 4.50 67.85
CA ILE A 4 18.43 3.73 66.92
C ILE A 4 18.79 4.63 65.74
N SER A 5 20.02 5.16 65.74
CA SER A 5 20.61 5.87 64.60
C SER A 5 21.07 4.83 63.58
N LEU A 6 20.27 4.62 62.52
CA LEU A 6 20.70 3.78 61.40
C LEU A 6 21.81 4.51 60.62
N PRO A 7 22.93 3.85 60.28
CA PRO A 7 23.98 4.48 59.50
C PRO A 7 23.44 4.84 58.11
N ALA A 8 23.62 6.10 57.68
CA ALA A 8 23.19 6.59 56.36
C ALA A 8 23.92 5.90 55.18
N VAL A 9 25.03 5.22 55.47
CA VAL A 9 25.91 4.58 54.48
C VAL A 9 25.22 3.41 53.74
N PRO A 10 24.64 2.38 54.39
CA PRO A 10 23.94 1.30 53.70
C PRO A 10 22.74 1.77 52.86
N LEU A 11 22.05 2.83 53.26
CA LEU A 11 20.95 3.40 52.46
C LEU A 11 21.45 4.04 51.17
N PHE A 12 22.61 4.70 51.19
CA PHE A 12 23.25 5.23 49.99
C PHE A 12 23.76 4.12 49.05
N ILE A 13 24.29 3.02 49.60
CA ILE A 13 24.75 1.90 48.77
C ILE A 13 23.55 1.19 48.11
N LEU A 14 22.45 1.00 48.84
CA LEU A 14 21.22 0.38 48.31
C LEU A 14 20.53 1.27 47.27
N SER A 15 20.55 2.60 47.46
CA SER A 15 20.01 3.54 46.48
C SER A 15 20.85 3.56 45.21
N CYS A 16 22.19 3.55 45.32
CA CYS A 16 23.08 3.45 44.17
C CYS A 16 22.91 2.12 43.41
N PHE A 17 22.74 0.99 44.12
CA PHE A 17 22.50 -0.30 43.50
C PHE A 17 21.13 -0.37 42.81
N SER A 18 20.10 0.21 43.43
CA SER A 18 18.75 0.29 42.84
C SER A 18 18.73 1.17 41.59
N VAL A 19 19.42 2.31 41.60
CA VAL A 19 19.54 3.18 40.41
C VAL A 19 20.34 2.50 39.29
N ALA A 20 21.40 1.76 39.63
CA ALA A 20 22.18 1.02 38.65
C ALA A 20 21.39 -0.14 38.00
N GLN A 21 20.54 -0.83 38.76
CA GLN A 21 19.65 -1.87 38.21
C GLN A 21 18.57 -1.29 37.29
N VAL A 22 18.00 -0.12 37.63
CA VAL A 22 16.99 0.55 36.79
C VAL A 22 17.58 1.03 35.46
N LEU A 23 18.88 1.34 35.39
CA LEU A 23 19.55 1.74 34.15
C LEU A 23 19.93 0.54 33.27
N ALA A 24 20.17 -0.64 33.85
CA ALA A 24 20.65 -1.82 33.13
C ALA A 24 19.57 -2.54 32.30
N ASP A 25 18.29 -2.32 32.61
CA ASP A 25 17.14 -3.01 32.00
C ASP A 25 16.32 -2.12 31.04
N SER A 26 16.84 -0.93 30.71
CA SER A 26 16.16 0.06 29.85
C SER A 26 16.58 -0.11 28.39
N LEU A 27 15.60 -0.19 27.49
CA LEU A 27 15.85 -0.28 26.05
C LEU A 27 16.49 0.99 25.51
N THR A 28 17.38 0.83 24.54
CA THR A 28 18.00 1.94 23.82
C THR A 28 17.07 2.45 22.72
N ALA A 29 17.15 3.75 22.45
CA ALA A 29 16.41 4.36 21.35
C ALA A 29 16.87 3.79 20.00
N PRO A 30 15.94 3.52 19.05
CA PRO A 30 16.28 3.15 17.68
C PRO A 30 17.21 4.17 17.01
N VAL A 31 18.14 3.67 16.20
CA VAL A 31 19.14 4.47 15.48
C VAL A 31 18.94 4.36 13.97
N ASN A 32 19.64 5.20 13.19
CA ASN A 32 19.59 5.19 11.72
C ASN A 32 18.16 5.28 11.14
N VAL A 33 17.30 6.06 11.79
CA VAL A 33 15.92 6.26 11.34
C VAL A 33 15.94 7.02 10.01
N THR A 34 15.44 6.38 8.95
CA THR A 34 15.49 6.87 7.57
C THR A 34 14.15 6.64 6.88
N ILE A 35 13.84 7.43 5.84
CA ILE A 35 12.67 7.26 4.98
C ILE A 35 13.11 6.71 3.62
N ARG A 36 12.38 5.73 3.11
CA ARG A 36 12.57 5.11 1.79
C ARG A 36 11.23 5.06 1.05
N GLU A 37 11.29 4.86 -0.26
CA GLU A 37 10.09 4.72 -1.11
C GLU A 37 9.05 5.84 -0.91
N LEU A 38 9.54 7.06 -0.66
CA LEU A 38 8.69 8.22 -0.38
C LEU A 38 7.95 8.64 -1.66
N LYS A 39 6.62 8.69 -1.55
CA LYS A 39 5.66 9.15 -2.55
C LYS A 39 4.83 10.29 -1.96
N ALA A 40 3.96 10.89 -2.77
CA ALA A 40 3.10 11.99 -2.35
C ALA A 40 2.22 11.64 -1.14
N ASN A 41 1.75 10.39 -1.05
CA ASN A 41 0.80 9.93 -0.02
C ASN A 41 1.31 8.77 0.86
N SER A 42 2.53 8.29 0.65
CA SER A 42 3.06 7.12 1.37
C SER A 42 4.58 7.15 1.49
N GLY A 43 5.14 6.44 2.45
CA GLY A 43 6.58 6.19 2.53
C GLY A 43 6.89 5.06 3.49
N VAL A 44 8.11 4.56 3.50
CA VAL A 44 8.53 3.48 4.40
C VAL A 44 9.62 4.01 5.31
N VAL A 45 9.35 4.03 6.62
CA VAL A 45 10.34 4.39 7.64
C VAL A 45 11.10 3.13 8.02
N THR A 46 12.42 3.21 8.05
CA THR A 46 13.32 2.11 8.45
C THR A 46 14.26 2.56 9.55
N TRP A 47 14.64 1.66 10.45
CA TRP A 47 15.54 1.95 11.57
C TRP A 47 16.43 0.75 11.92
N ASP A 48 17.42 0.97 12.75
CA ASP A 48 18.29 -0.05 13.33
C ASP A 48 18.12 -0.12 14.85
N ILE A 49 18.37 -1.31 15.40
CA ILE A 49 18.30 -1.57 16.85
C ILE A 49 19.74 -1.76 17.35
N PRO A 50 20.14 -1.06 18.42
CA PRO A 50 21.40 -1.33 19.11
C PRO A 50 21.49 -2.80 19.60
N GLU A 51 22.70 -3.37 19.59
CA GLU A 51 22.90 -4.76 20.01
C GLU A 51 22.60 -4.94 21.52
N GLY A 52 21.93 -6.05 21.87
CA GLY A 52 21.66 -6.42 23.26
C GLY A 52 20.25 -6.07 23.78
N ASP A 53 19.45 -5.33 23.01
CA ASP A 53 18.11 -4.92 23.42
C ASP A 53 17.05 -6.01 23.14
N PRO A 54 16.31 -6.52 24.16
CA PRO A 54 15.24 -7.50 23.97
C PRO A 54 13.93 -6.84 23.49
N VAL A 55 13.91 -6.38 22.24
CA VAL A 55 12.78 -5.67 21.64
C VAL A 55 11.67 -6.64 21.20
N ILE A 56 10.42 -6.33 21.57
CA ILE A 56 9.20 -7.09 21.21
C ILE A 56 8.31 -6.37 20.19
N GLY A 57 8.59 -5.09 19.89
CA GLY A 57 7.85 -4.29 18.94
C GLY A 57 8.33 -2.86 18.87
N PHE A 58 7.61 -2.02 18.13
CA PHE A 58 7.96 -0.62 17.91
C PHE A 58 6.73 0.29 17.97
N ALA A 59 6.95 1.51 18.44
CA ALA A 59 5.98 2.60 18.34
C ALA A 59 6.55 3.69 17.44
N ILE A 60 5.77 4.09 16.44
CA ILE A 60 6.10 5.12 15.46
C ILE A 60 5.14 6.28 15.68
N THR A 61 5.70 7.45 15.96
CA THR A 61 4.93 8.68 16.12
C THR A 61 5.19 9.57 14.93
N GLN A 62 4.13 9.92 14.20
CA GLN A 62 4.15 10.84 13.07
C GLN A 62 3.48 12.15 13.47
N GLN A 63 4.11 13.28 13.16
CA GLN A 63 3.57 14.61 13.39
C GLN A 63 3.59 15.41 12.11
N LYS A 64 2.45 15.99 11.72
CA LYS A 64 2.41 17.01 10.66
C LYS A 64 3.00 18.32 11.22
N LYS A 65 3.82 19.04 10.46
CA LYS A 65 4.49 20.24 10.98
C LYS A 65 3.55 21.45 11.01
N ASP A 66 2.73 21.62 9.99
CA ASP A 66 1.84 22.79 9.84
C ASP A 66 0.61 22.73 10.73
N VAL A 67 0.13 21.52 10.99
CA VAL A 67 -0.96 21.24 11.91
C VAL A 67 -0.32 20.44 13.02
N ARG A 68 -0.38 20.86 14.30
CA ARG A 68 0.10 20.05 15.44
C ARG A 68 -0.75 18.79 15.68
N MET A 69 -1.14 18.11 14.62
CA MET A 69 -1.83 16.83 14.61
C MET A 69 -0.77 15.73 14.69
N LEU A 70 -0.94 14.85 15.67
CA LEU A 70 -0.09 13.70 15.91
C LEU A 70 -0.86 12.44 15.50
N ARG A 71 -0.24 11.59 14.68
CA ARG A 71 -0.68 10.23 14.40
C ARG A 71 0.26 9.26 15.11
N PHE A 72 -0.32 8.34 15.86
CA PHE A 72 0.42 7.29 16.57
C PHE A 72 0.16 5.94 15.89
N ILE A 73 1.24 5.24 15.54
CA ILE A 73 1.22 3.92 14.94
C ILE A 73 2.02 3.01 15.88
N GLN A 74 1.44 1.89 16.29
CA GLN A 74 2.11 0.95 17.16
C GLN A 74 2.05 -0.45 16.56
N GLU A 75 3.22 -1.05 16.37
CA GLU A 75 3.36 -2.40 15.86
C GLU A 75 3.95 -3.28 16.97
N VAL A 76 3.12 -4.16 17.55
CA VAL A 76 3.52 -5.11 18.60
C VAL A 76 3.70 -6.50 18.01
N ASN A 77 4.60 -7.30 18.60
CA ASN A 77 4.94 -8.67 18.16
C ASN A 77 5.59 -8.71 16.77
N THR A 78 6.40 -7.71 16.46
CA THR A 78 7.17 -7.66 15.21
C THR A 78 8.62 -7.33 15.50
N THR A 79 9.52 -8.02 14.82
CA THR A 79 10.94 -7.67 14.76
C THR A 79 11.29 -6.91 13.49
N THR A 80 10.28 -6.63 12.65
CA THR A 80 10.45 -5.88 11.41
C THR A 80 10.89 -4.46 11.74
N ARG A 81 12.00 -4.04 11.15
CA ARG A 81 12.62 -2.73 11.40
C ARG A 81 12.18 -1.70 10.37
N SER A 82 10.91 -1.78 9.99
CA SER A 82 10.31 -0.91 8.99
C SER A 82 8.81 -0.78 9.22
N CYS A 83 8.28 0.43 9.03
CA CYS A 83 6.85 0.72 9.10
C CYS A 83 6.45 1.53 7.86
N ALA A 84 5.37 1.11 7.20
CA ALA A 84 4.77 1.89 6.13
C ALA A 84 3.95 3.04 6.72
N LEU A 85 4.12 4.23 6.19
CA LEU A 85 3.28 5.39 6.43
C LEU A 85 2.33 5.55 5.25
N TRP A 86 1.05 5.75 5.53
CA TRP A 86 -0.01 5.94 4.55
C TRP A 86 -0.83 7.21 4.86
N ASP A 87 -1.67 7.63 3.91
CA ASP A 87 -2.48 8.85 4.00
C ASP A 87 -1.64 10.08 4.38
N LEU A 88 -0.47 10.23 3.76
CA LEU A 88 0.30 11.47 3.85
C LEU A 88 -0.33 12.51 2.92
N GLU A 89 -0.22 13.78 3.29
CA GLU A 89 -0.56 14.90 2.42
C GLU A 89 0.65 15.24 1.55
N GLU A 90 0.42 15.62 0.30
CA GLU A 90 1.47 16.06 -0.61
C GLU A 90 2.10 17.38 -0.17
N GLU A 91 3.33 17.64 -0.61
CA GLU A 91 4.09 18.85 -0.32
C GLU A 91 4.17 19.26 1.15
N THR A 92 4.00 18.31 2.08
CA THR A 92 3.81 18.55 3.51
C THR A 92 5.03 18.07 4.31
N ASP A 93 5.46 18.91 5.26
CA ASP A 93 6.53 18.57 6.21
C ASP A 93 6.00 17.66 7.33
N TYR A 94 6.69 16.54 7.57
CA TYR A 94 6.42 15.60 8.66
C TYR A 94 7.65 15.40 9.56
N ILE A 95 7.39 15.10 10.82
CA ILE A 95 8.37 14.66 11.81
C ILE A 95 8.00 13.27 12.28
N VAL A 96 8.94 12.34 12.27
CA VAL A 96 8.76 10.98 12.75
C VAL A 96 9.73 10.66 13.88
N HIS A 97 9.21 9.99 14.90
CA HIS A 97 9.99 9.39 15.98
C HIS A 97 9.67 7.91 16.07
N VAL A 98 10.66 7.11 16.47
CA VAL A 98 10.52 5.67 16.68
C VAL A 98 10.95 5.33 18.11
N GLN A 99 10.23 4.42 18.76
CA GLN A 99 10.59 3.83 20.04
C GLN A 99 10.62 2.31 19.92
N SER A 100 11.60 1.69 20.58
CA SER A 100 11.60 0.25 20.83
C SER A 100 10.63 -0.05 21.97
N ILE A 101 9.89 -1.15 21.90
CA ILE A 101 9.01 -1.63 22.97
C ILE A 101 9.58 -2.93 23.51
N GLY A 102 9.72 -3.01 24.83
CA GLY A 102 10.23 -4.18 25.54
C GLY A 102 9.26 -4.64 26.62
N THR A 103 9.63 -5.70 27.34
CA THR A 103 8.87 -6.19 28.50
C THR A 103 8.81 -5.18 29.64
N ASN A 104 9.84 -4.34 29.76
CA ASN A 104 9.99 -3.36 30.84
C ASN A 104 9.42 -1.97 30.47
N GLY A 105 8.85 -1.83 29.26
CA GLY A 105 8.32 -0.57 28.74
C GLY A 105 9.02 -0.09 27.46
N PRO A 106 8.67 1.10 26.96
CA PRO A 106 9.27 1.68 25.76
C PRO A 106 10.64 2.31 26.04
N SER A 107 11.49 2.34 25.02
CA SER A 107 12.73 3.11 25.00
C SER A 107 12.46 4.61 24.96
N PRO A 108 13.49 5.47 25.17
CA PRO A 108 13.44 6.86 24.74
C PRO A 108 13.12 6.98 23.24
N LEU A 109 12.64 8.15 22.82
CA LEU A 109 12.40 8.49 21.41
C LEU A 109 13.73 8.52 20.64
N SER A 110 13.71 8.02 19.42
CA SER A 110 14.79 8.22 18.46
C SER A 110 15.05 9.70 18.18
N GLN A 111 16.16 10.00 17.50
CA GLN A 111 16.31 11.30 16.87
C GLN A 111 15.14 11.57 15.91
N PRO A 112 14.67 12.83 15.81
CA PRO A 112 13.57 13.18 14.92
C PRO A 112 14.00 13.00 13.47
N LEU A 113 13.22 12.23 12.71
CA LEU A 113 13.36 12.15 11.26
C LEU A 113 12.44 13.19 10.62
N LEU A 114 13.01 14.16 9.94
CA LEU A 114 12.28 15.20 9.21
C LEU A 114 12.28 14.86 7.71
N PHE A 115 11.11 14.87 7.09
CA PHE A 115 10.98 14.70 5.65
C PHE A 115 9.79 15.50 5.12
N ARG A 116 9.82 15.77 3.81
CA ARG A 116 8.73 16.43 3.08
C ARG A 116 8.25 15.53 1.97
N THR A 117 6.95 15.33 1.86
CA THR A 117 6.34 14.57 0.76
C THR A 117 6.48 15.33 -0.57
N PRO A 118 6.72 14.63 -1.69
CA PRO A 118 6.70 15.25 -3.02
C PRO A 118 5.27 15.60 -3.44
N ALA A 119 5.12 16.42 -4.48
CA ALA A 119 3.83 16.63 -5.16
C ALA A 119 3.47 15.40 -6.00
N GLU A 120 2.17 15.12 -6.21
CA GLU A 120 1.71 13.94 -6.96
C GLU A 120 2.21 13.89 -8.42
N ALA A 121 2.56 15.04 -9.00
CA ALA A 121 3.10 15.15 -10.36
C ALA A 121 4.61 14.88 -10.48
N GLU A 122 5.33 14.71 -9.37
CA GLU A 122 6.78 14.53 -9.35
C GLU A 122 7.10 13.02 -9.37
N THR A 123 7.23 12.44 -10.58
CA THR A 123 7.96 11.18 -10.73
C THR A 123 9.33 11.31 -10.07
N PRO A 124 9.78 10.35 -9.23
CA PRO A 124 10.97 10.54 -8.40
C PRO A 124 12.22 10.68 -9.28
N THR A 125 12.67 11.92 -9.49
CA THR A 125 14.02 12.21 -9.94
C THR A 125 14.98 11.94 -8.79
N SER A 126 15.45 10.69 -8.72
CA SER A 126 16.67 10.34 -8.03
C SER A 126 17.82 11.16 -8.61
N LYS A 127 18.34 12.13 -7.86
CA LYS A 127 19.73 12.54 -8.02
C LYS A 127 20.59 11.47 -7.36
N ASP A 128 20.95 10.46 -8.15
CA ASP A 128 22.36 10.07 -8.26
C ASP A 128 22.60 9.28 -9.54
N GLU A 129 23.76 9.57 -10.10
CA GLU A 129 24.26 9.26 -11.42
C GLU A 129 24.80 7.82 -11.51
N VAL A 130 24.73 7.24 -12.71
CA VAL A 130 25.49 6.08 -13.21
C VAL A 130 25.22 4.71 -12.56
N THR A 131 24.31 3.94 -13.15
CA THR A 131 24.65 2.73 -13.94
C THR A 131 23.36 2.20 -14.56
N MET A 132 23.32 2.11 -15.90
CA MET A 132 22.48 1.08 -16.52
C MET A 132 23.02 -0.29 -16.08
N GLU A 133 22.19 -1.33 -16.19
CA GLU A 133 22.32 -2.70 -15.65
C GLU A 133 21.54 -2.79 -14.31
N GLU A 134 20.27 -3.17 -14.26
CA GLU A 134 19.80 -4.54 -14.47
C GLU A 134 18.27 -4.55 -14.70
N VAL A 135 17.86 -4.67 -15.96
CA VAL A 135 16.55 -5.25 -16.30
C VAL A 135 16.65 -6.73 -15.95
N GLY A 136 16.23 -7.13 -14.75
CA GLY A 136 16.40 -8.54 -14.35
C GLY A 136 15.57 -9.07 -13.19
N GLN A 137 15.08 -8.24 -12.25
CA GLN A 137 14.48 -8.78 -11.01
C GLN A 137 13.00 -8.42 -10.77
N ALA A 138 12.46 -7.38 -11.40
CA ALA A 138 11.02 -7.06 -11.32
C ALA A 138 10.13 -7.93 -12.24
N ASN A 139 10.73 -8.77 -13.09
CA ASN A 139 10.02 -9.67 -13.99
C ASN A 139 9.70 -11.04 -13.36
N GLN A 140 10.37 -11.41 -12.25
CA GLN A 140 10.29 -12.78 -11.73
C GLN A 140 9.04 -13.02 -10.86
N LEU A 141 8.64 -12.04 -10.03
CA LEU A 141 7.38 -12.10 -9.25
C LEU A 141 6.15 -11.78 -10.11
N ARG A 142 6.33 -11.02 -11.20
CA ARG A 142 5.25 -10.64 -12.13
C ARG A 142 4.89 -11.76 -13.12
N ALA A 143 5.85 -12.57 -13.55
CA ALA A 143 5.59 -13.65 -14.51
C ALA A 143 4.63 -14.71 -13.96
N GLY A 144 4.80 -15.14 -12.71
CA GLY A 144 3.94 -16.15 -12.09
C GLY A 144 2.50 -15.68 -11.91
N GLU A 145 2.32 -14.45 -11.46
CA GLU A 145 0.99 -13.84 -11.29
C GLU A 145 0.27 -13.65 -12.64
N ILE A 146 0.97 -13.19 -13.67
CA ILE A 146 0.41 -13.03 -15.01
C ILE A 146 0.05 -14.39 -15.63
N ILE A 147 0.85 -15.44 -15.40
CA ILE A 147 0.53 -16.79 -15.87
C ILE A 147 -0.75 -17.30 -15.21
N ILE A 148 -0.93 -17.10 -13.90
CA ILE A 148 -2.16 -17.49 -13.18
C ILE A 148 -3.37 -16.77 -13.79
N ILE A 149 -3.28 -15.46 -14.01
CA ILE A 149 -4.37 -14.66 -14.61
C ILE A 149 -4.72 -15.18 -16.01
N VAL A 150 -3.73 -15.45 -16.86
CA VAL A 150 -3.95 -15.95 -18.24
C VAL A 150 -4.61 -17.33 -18.24
N VAL A 151 -4.15 -18.25 -17.38
CA VAL A 151 -4.73 -19.60 -17.26
C VAL A 151 -6.18 -19.53 -16.79
N VAL A 152 -6.47 -18.71 -15.79
CA VAL A 152 -7.83 -18.51 -15.28
C VAL A 152 -8.74 -17.91 -16.37
N LEU A 153 -8.27 -16.91 -17.11
CA LEU A 153 -9.02 -16.31 -18.21
C LEU A 153 -9.37 -17.33 -19.31
N ILE A 154 -8.43 -18.20 -19.69
CA ILE A 154 -8.66 -19.26 -20.69
C ILE A 154 -9.69 -20.27 -20.17
N MET A 155 -9.58 -20.70 -18.92
CA MET A 155 -10.50 -21.66 -18.31
C MET A 155 -11.94 -21.09 -18.24
N TRP A 156 -12.08 -19.82 -17.84
CA TRP A 156 -13.37 -19.13 -17.83
C TRP A 156 -13.95 -18.91 -19.23
N ALA A 157 -13.12 -18.52 -20.21
CA ALA A 157 -13.55 -18.38 -21.60
C ALA A 157 -14.06 -19.70 -22.18
N GLY A 158 -13.41 -20.82 -21.86
CA GLY A 158 -13.86 -22.16 -22.26
C GLY A 158 -15.22 -22.53 -21.65
N VAL A 159 -15.42 -22.25 -20.35
CA VAL A 159 -16.71 -22.47 -19.67
C VAL A 159 -17.81 -21.60 -20.29
N ILE A 160 -17.54 -20.32 -20.54
CA ILE A 160 -18.49 -19.40 -21.18
C ILE A 160 -18.80 -19.88 -22.61
N ALA A 161 -17.81 -20.32 -23.39
CA ALA A 161 -18.02 -20.84 -24.74
C ALA A 161 -18.85 -22.14 -24.74
N LEU A 162 -18.65 -23.02 -23.75
CA LEU A 162 -19.48 -24.20 -23.56
C LEU A 162 -20.92 -23.82 -23.24
N PHE A 163 -21.14 -22.84 -22.35
CA PHE A 163 -22.47 -22.32 -22.06
C PHE A 163 -23.11 -21.62 -23.28
N CYS A 164 -22.34 -20.87 -24.08
CA CYS A 164 -22.83 -20.26 -25.31
C CYS A 164 -23.25 -21.33 -26.32
N ARG A 165 -22.47 -22.40 -26.52
CA ARG A 165 -22.85 -23.50 -27.42
C ARG A 165 -24.01 -24.35 -26.87
N GLN A 166 -24.03 -24.61 -25.58
CA GLN A 166 -25.15 -25.29 -24.92
C GLN A 166 -26.44 -24.48 -25.09
N TYR A 167 -26.36 -23.16 -24.93
CA TYR A 167 -27.49 -22.24 -25.11
C TYR A 167 -27.91 -22.13 -26.59
N ASP A 168 -26.97 -22.11 -27.52
CA ASP A 168 -27.21 -22.13 -28.97
C ASP A 168 -27.94 -23.42 -29.38
N ILE A 169 -27.48 -24.58 -28.89
CA ILE A 169 -28.12 -25.89 -29.13
C ILE A 169 -29.54 -25.95 -28.54
N ILE A 170 -29.79 -25.33 -27.38
CA ILE A 170 -31.12 -25.29 -26.76
C ILE A 170 -32.06 -24.29 -27.46
N LYS A 171 -31.52 -23.17 -27.97
CA LYS A 171 -32.31 -22.13 -28.66
C LYS A 171 -32.65 -22.50 -30.10
N ASP A 172 -31.74 -23.19 -30.80
CA ASP A 172 -31.94 -23.63 -32.18
C ASP A 172 -32.78 -24.92 -32.29
N ASN A 173 -33.21 -25.49 -31.16
CA ASN A 173 -34.15 -26.62 -31.11
C ASN A 173 -35.63 -26.18 -31.13
N GLU A 174 -35.94 -24.96 -31.56
CA GLU A 174 -37.31 -24.65 -31.98
C GLU A 174 -37.65 -25.61 -33.15
N PRO A 175 -38.74 -26.42 -33.06
CA PRO A 175 -39.05 -27.37 -34.12
C PRO A 175 -39.22 -26.58 -35.42
N ASN A 176 -38.31 -26.85 -36.35
CA ASN A 176 -38.34 -26.41 -37.73
C ASN A 176 -39.75 -26.59 -38.33
N ASN A 177 -40.58 -25.55 -38.24
CA ASN A 177 -41.75 -25.36 -39.07
C ASN A 177 -41.28 -24.61 -40.31
N ASN A 178 -40.77 -25.40 -41.26
CA ASN A 178 -40.58 -24.96 -42.63
C ASN A 178 -41.95 -24.69 -43.28
N LYS A 179 -42.25 -23.42 -43.52
CA LYS A 179 -42.98 -23.08 -44.75
C LYS A 179 -42.59 -21.71 -45.25
N ASP A 180 -41.67 -21.74 -46.19
CA ASP A 180 -41.65 -20.93 -47.40
C ASP A 180 -42.29 -19.54 -47.30
N LYS A 181 -41.47 -18.51 -47.14
CA LYS A 181 -41.61 -17.38 -48.06
C LYS A 181 -40.29 -16.65 -48.27
N ALA A 182 -39.76 -16.89 -49.45
CA ALA A 182 -38.72 -16.10 -50.08
C ALA A 182 -39.09 -14.60 -50.15
N LYS A 183 -38.02 -13.78 -50.22
CA LYS A 183 -37.93 -12.34 -50.52
C LYS A 183 -38.32 -11.44 -49.34
N THR A 184 -37.54 -10.43 -48.96
CA THR A 184 -36.92 -9.43 -49.85
C THR A 184 -35.63 -8.83 -49.27
N SER A 185 -34.57 -8.75 -50.10
CA SER A 185 -33.67 -7.59 -50.34
C SER A 185 -33.35 -6.65 -49.17
N SER A 186 -32.12 -6.60 -48.67
CA SER A 186 -30.99 -5.80 -49.20
C SER A 186 -31.19 -4.27 -49.15
N GLU A 187 -30.25 -3.64 -48.45
CA GLU A 187 -29.75 -2.27 -48.62
C GLU A 187 -30.62 -1.09 -48.16
N CYS A 188 -30.20 -0.56 -47.01
CA CYS A 188 -30.42 0.81 -46.58
C CYS A 188 -29.47 1.73 -47.38
N SER A 189 -30.01 2.63 -48.20
CA SER A 189 -29.33 3.87 -48.62
C SER A 189 -30.38 4.92 -49.00
N THR A 190 -30.33 6.03 -48.30
CA THR A 190 -31.17 7.24 -48.41
C THR A 190 -30.55 8.21 -49.45
N PRO A 191 -31.07 9.43 -49.67
CA PRO A 191 -32.24 9.87 -50.45
C PRO A 191 -31.86 10.77 -51.65
N GLU A 192 -32.62 10.82 -52.77
CA GLU A 192 -32.56 11.99 -53.69
C GLU A 192 -33.91 12.26 -54.40
N HIS A 193 -34.37 13.50 -54.28
CA HIS A 193 -35.40 14.20 -55.09
C HIS A 193 -34.63 14.99 -56.15
N PRO A 194 -35.04 15.14 -57.44
CA PRO A 194 -36.25 15.90 -57.79
C PRO A 194 -36.92 15.58 -59.15
N SER A 195 -38.02 16.32 -59.41
CA SER A 195 -38.48 16.81 -60.72
C SER A 195 -39.67 16.11 -61.38
N GLY A 196 -40.81 16.81 -61.32
CA GLY A 196 -41.48 17.32 -62.52
C GLY A 196 -42.42 16.37 -63.26
N GLY A 197 -43.73 16.66 -63.23
CA GLY A 197 -44.70 15.99 -64.08
C GLY A 197 -46.14 16.41 -63.83
N LEU A 198 -46.49 17.58 -64.37
CA LEU A 198 -47.86 18.08 -64.53
C LEU A 198 -48.71 17.13 -65.39
N LEU A 199 -50.05 17.31 -65.34
CA LEU A 199 -51.14 16.76 -66.16
C LEU A 199 -51.87 15.55 -65.54
N ARG A 200 -53.19 15.37 -65.59
CA ARG A 200 -54.37 16.18 -65.94
C ARG A 200 -55.58 15.24 -65.80
N SER A 201 -56.55 15.60 -64.97
CA SER A 201 -58.02 15.49 -65.15
C SER A 201 -58.76 14.15 -65.37
N LYS A 202 -59.96 14.15 -64.76
CA LYS A 202 -61.25 13.50 -65.09
C LYS A 202 -61.46 12.10 -64.49
N VAL A 203 -62.60 11.75 -63.90
CA VAL A 203 -63.97 12.31 -63.78
C VAL A 203 -64.41 12.25 -62.32
#